data_AF-A0AAE1KL65-F1
#
_entry.id   AF-A0AAE1KL65-F1
#
_cell.length_a   1.000
_cell.length_b   1.000
_cell.length_c   1.000
_cell.angle_alpha   90.00
_cell.angle_beta   90.00
_cell.angle_gamma   90.00
#
_symmetry.space_group_name_H-M   'P 1'
#
loop_
_entity.id
_entity.type
_entity.pdbx_description
1 polymer ?
#
loop_
_entity_poly.entity_id
_entity_poly.type
_entity_poly.pdbx_seq_one_letter_code
_entity_poly.pdbx_strand_id
1 'polypeptide(L)'
;MGGYAYQGKAILERHMIVGNDWSIDELNSLTTNTTKPGLSQVPLNVTRGKIYFQARVREAFGEPTEALEVENEATDNTEVVEYTLEWNGISARVIRPDVECVNGVVHVIDKVLMARRDVTVISGSATSTATALATLAATFVAFAVARTLSR
;
A
#
# COMPACT_ATOMS: atom_id res chain seq x y z
N MET A 1 18.05 13.52 10.78
CA MET A 1 16.74 13.00 11.22
C MET A 1 16.05 12.38 10.01
N GLY A 2 15.72 11.08 10.09
CA GLY A 2 15.48 10.21 8.94
C GLY A 2 14.20 10.52 8.14
N GLY A 3 14.32 10.54 6.82
CA GLY A 3 13.27 10.84 5.84
C GLY A 3 12.16 9.78 5.69
N TYR A 4 11.94 8.93 6.70
CA TYR A 4 10.93 7.86 6.65
C TYR A 4 9.49 8.38 6.88
N ALA A 5 9.33 9.54 7.53
CA ALA A 5 8.02 10.07 7.87
C ALA A 5 7.20 10.57 6.66
N TYR A 6 7.85 10.99 5.57
CA TYR A 6 7.14 11.56 4.41
C TYR A 6 6.24 10.52 3.73
N GLN A 7 6.73 9.28 3.61
CA GLN A 7 5.96 8.21 2.98
C GLN A 7 4.80 7.76 3.87
N GLY A 8 4.99 7.70 5.19
CA GLY A 8 3.95 7.33 6.14
C GLY A 8 2.71 8.23 6.05
N LYS A 9 2.87 9.55 6.04
CA LYS A 9 1.76 10.51 5.90
C LYS A 9 0.99 10.31 4.60
N ALA A 10 1.72 10.19 3.48
CA ALA A 10 1.10 10.01 2.17
C ALA A 10 0.41 8.64 2.02
N ILE A 11 0.89 7.60 2.70
CA ILE A 11 0.23 6.30 2.76
C ILE A 11 -1.07 6.43 3.56
N LEU A 12 -1.00 6.95 4.78
CA LEU A 12 -2.18 7.07 5.66
C LEU A 12 -3.30 7.91 5.02
N GLU A 13 -2.99 9.05 4.42
CA GLU A 13 -3.97 9.90 3.72
C GLU A 13 -4.70 9.19 2.57
N ARG A 14 -4.09 8.17 1.94
CA ARG A 14 -4.73 7.39 0.87
C ARG A 14 -5.70 6.34 1.38
N HIS A 15 -5.41 5.76 2.54
CA HIS A 15 -6.18 4.65 3.10
C HIS A 15 -7.31 5.17 3.99
N MET A 16 -7.20 6.42 4.44
CA MET A 16 -8.26 7.07 5.19
C MET A 16 -9.46 7.35 4.27
N ILE A 17 -10.58 6.74 4.63
CA ILE A 17 -11.88 7.06 4.06
C ILE A 17 -12.33 8.38 4.65
N VAL A 18 -12.74 9.32 3.79
CA VAL A 18 -13.15 10.65 4.22
C VAL A 18 -14.63 10.63 4.49
N GLY A 19 -15.04 10.94 5.72
CA GLY A 19 -16.45 11.00 6.11
C GLY A 19 -16.69 10.34 7.45
N ASN A 20 -17.51 9.29 7.45
CA ASN A 20 -17.98 8.59 8.64
C ASN A 20 -17.08 7.40 8.97
N ASP A 21 -17.27 6.86 10.16
CA ASP A 21 -16.72 5.56 10.54
C ASP A 21 -17.62 4.47 9.96
N TRP A 22 -17.02 3.46 9.34
CA TRP A 22 -17.73 2.31 8.80
C TRP A 22 -17.14 1.02 9.38
N SER A 23 -17.99 0.21 9.99
CA SER A 23 -17.61 -1.16 10.39
C SER A 23 -17.45 -2.05 9.17
N ILE A 24 -16.76 -3.18 9.31
CA ILE A 24 -16.58 -4.12 8.20
C ILE A 24 -17.93 -4.63 7.66
N ASP A 25 -18.93 -4.76 8.52
CA ASP A 25 -20.26 -5.24 8.16
C ASP A 25 -21.04 -4.20 7.35
N GLU A 26 -20.94 -2.93 7.72
CA GLU A 26 -21.53 -1.84 6.95
C GLU A 26 -20.85 -1.72 5.59
N LEU A 27 -19.52 -1.78 5.55
CA LEU A 27 -18.76 -1.83 4.30
C LEU A 27 -19.21 -3.02 3.44
N ASN A 28 -19.39 -4.18 4.05
CA ASN A 28 -19.86 -5.37 3.35
C ASN A 28 -21.24 -5.15 2.74
N SER A 29 -22.18 -4.57 3.49
CA SER A 29 -23.54 -4.28 3.00
C SER A 29 -23.56 -3.33 1.78
N LEU A 30 -22.57 -2.44 1.67
CA LEU A 30 -22.41 -1.53 0.54
C LEU A 30 -21.78 -2.19 -0.69
N THR A 31 -21.13 -3.34 -0.51
CA THR A 31 -20.34 -4.01 -1.57
C THR A 31 -20.96 -5.32 -2.05
N THR A 32 -21.59 -6.08 -1.15
CA THR A 32 -22.32 -7.31 -1.47
C THR A 32 -23.73 -6.97 -1.90
N ASN A 33 -23.85 -6.55 -3.15
CA ASN A 33 -25.12 -6.60 -3.86
C ASN A 33 -24.98 -7.32 -5.20
N THR A 34 -24.18 -8.38 -5.22
CA THR A 34 -24.07 -9.30 -6.36
C THR A 34 -25.25 -10.29 -6.43
N THR A 35 -26.02 -10.50 -5.35
CA THR A 35 -27.20 -11.40 -5.37
C THR A 35 -28.52 -10.72 -5.75
N LYS A 36 -28.57 -9.39 -5.90
CA LYS A 36 -29.75 -8.66 -6.37
C LYS A 36 -29.39 -7.85 -7.62
N PRO A 37 -30.05 -8.10 -8.77
CA PRO A 37 -29.77 -7.34 -9.98
C PRO A 37 -30.14 -5.87 -9.76
N GLY A 38 -29.15 -4.97 -9.79
CA GLY A 38 -29.38 -3.51 -9.83
C GLY A 38 -28.64 -2.65 -8.79
N LEU A 39 -27.85 -3.22 -7.88
CA LEU A 39 -27.07 -2.42 -6.92
C LEU A 39 -25.57 -2.51 -7.25
N SER A 40 -25.10 -1.45 -7.90
CA SER A 40 -23.72 -1.25 -8.30
C SER A 40 -22.85 -1.07 -7.06
N GLN A 41 -21.74 -1.82 -6.95
CA GLN A 41 -20.73 -1.68 -5.89
C GLN A 41 -20.48 -0.19 -5.62
N VAL A 42 -20.84 0.30 -4.43
CA VAL A 42 -20.69 1.72 -4.12
C VAL A 42 -19.22 2.00 -3.84
N PRO A 43 -18.52 2.78 -4.68
CA PRO A 43 -17.13 3.10 -4.43
C PRO A 43 -17.02 4.03 -3.23
N LEU A 44 -16.13 3.70 -2.30
CA LEU A 44 -15.82 4.58 -1.18
C LEU A 44 -14.76 5.58 -1.62
N ASN A 45 -15.08 6.86 -1.45
CA ASN A 45 -14.17 7.94 -1.81
C ASN A 45 -13.10 8.06 -0.73
N VAL A 46 -11.85 7.82 -1.13
CA VAL A 46 -10.68 8.19 -0.34
C VAL A 46 -10.06 9.44 -0.94
N THR A 47 -9.19 10.12 -0.18
CA THR A 47 -8.49 11.34 -0.61
C THR A 47 -7.84 11.22 -2.00
N ARG A 48 -7.50 9.99 -2.40
CA ARG A 48 -6.60 9.69 -3.53
C ARG A 48 -7.03 8.50 -4.38
N GLY A 49 -8.33 8.25 -4.50
CA GLY A 49 -8.90 7.20 -5.35
C GLY A 49 -10.24 6.69 -4.85
N LYS A 50 -10.59 5.48 -5.30
CA LYS A 50 -11.78 4.75 -4.86
C LYS A 50 -11.33 3.42 -4.28
N ILE A 51 -11.94 3.02 -3.16
CA ILE A 51 -11.72 1.69 -2.57
C ILE A 51 -13.02 0.89 -2.72
N TYR A 52 -12.85 -0.39 -3.04
CA TYR A 52 -13.90 -1.38 -3.07
C TYR A 52 -13.57 -2.47 -2.06
N PHE A 53 -14.52 -2.82 -1.21
CA PHE A 53 -14.42 -3.99 -0.33
C PHE A 53 -15.17 -5.16 -0.96
N GLN A 54 -14.75 -6.37 -0.65
CA GLN A 54 -15.41 -7.60 -1.08
C GLN A 54 -15.25 -8.63 0.03
N ALA A 55 -16.36 -9.19 0.50
CA ALA A 55 -16.34 -10.41 1.30
C ALA A 55 -16.32 -11.63 0.37
N ARG A 56 -15.43 -12.57 0.68
CA ARG A 56 -15.40 -13.90 0.04
C ARG A 56 -15.63 -14.92 1.13
N VAL A 57 -16.71 -15.68 1.00
CA VAL A 57 -16.94 -16.84 1.87
C VAL A 57 -15.99 -17.94 1.41
N ARG A 58 -15.08 -18.38 2.29
CA ARG A 58 -14.37 -19.65 2.11
C ARG A 58 -15.16 -20.71 2.83
N GLU A 59 -15.73 -21.63 2.07
CA GLU A 59 -16.18 -22.90 2.61
C GLU A 59 -14.94 -23.65 3.10
N ALA A 60 -14.79 -23.73 4.43
CA ALA A 60 -13.69 -24.46 5.04
C ALA A 60 -13.91 -25.97 4.89
N PHE A 61 -13.65 -26.51 3.70
CA PHE A 61 -13.49 -27.96 3.51
C PHE A 61 -12.06 -28.34 3.88
N GLY A 62 -11.82 -28.50 5.19
CA GLY A 62 -10.71 -29.16 5.87
C GLY A 62 -9.30 -29.10 5.28
N GLU A 63 -8.40 -28.39 5.97
CA GLU A 63 -7.14 -29.01 6.43
C GLU A 63 -6.85 -28.48 7.85
N PRO A 64 -6.83 -29.35 8.89
CA PRO A 64 -6.57 -28.90 10.25
C PRO A 64 -5.08 -28.57 10.34
N THR A 65 -4.75 -27.27 10.21
CA THR A 65 -3.41 -26.81 10.51
C THR A 65 -3.26 -26.84 12.03
N GLU A 66 -2.47 -27.81 12.50
CA GLU A 66 -2.00 -28.05 13.87
C GLU A 66 -2.53 -27.06 14.91
N ALA A 67 -3.50 -27.53 15.69
CA ALA A 67 -4.07 -26.84 16.81
C ALA A 67 -2.96 -26.37 17.77
N LEU A 68 -2.79 -25.05 17.87
CA LEU A 68 -2.49 -24.48 19.18
C LEU A 68 -3.74 -24.72 20.01
N GLU A 69 -3.67 -25.66 20.95
CA GLU A 69 -4.78 -26.09 21.79
C GLU A 69 -5.37 -24.90 22.56
N VAL A 70 -6.42 -24.30 22.01
CA VAL A 70 -7.39 -23.52 22.77
C VAL A 70 -8.67 -24.33 22.75
N GLU A 71 -8.87 -25.03 23.86
CA GLU A 71 -10.05 -25.82 24.15
C GLU A 71 -11.27 -24.89 24.19
N ASN A 72 -12.14 -24.98 23.18
CA ASN A 72 -13.59 -24.73 23.26
C ASN A 72 -14.28 -25.20 21.96
N GLU A 73 -14.80 -26.42 22.05
CA GLU A 73 -16.04 -26.97 21.49
C GLU A 73 -16.93 -26.05 20.63
N ALA A 74 -16.89 -26.26 19.31
CA ALA A 74 -18.06 -26.41 18.43
C ALA A 74 -17.54 -26.75 17.02
N THR A 75 -17.85 -27.96 16.53
CA THR A 75 -17.73 -28.29 15.10
C THR A 75 -18.84 -27.53 14.37
N ASP A 76 -18.65 -26.23 14.21
CA ASP A 76 -19.44 -25.41 13.31
C ASP A 76 -18.74 -25.43 11.95
N ASN A 77 -19.51 -25.48 10.88
CA ASN A 77 -18.98 -25.30 9.54
C ASN A 77 -18.58 -23.83 9.44
N THR A 78 -17.43 -23.46 10.02
CA THR A 78 -17.02 -22.06 10.14
C THR A 78 -16.78 -21.55 8.73
N GLU A 79 -17.79 -20.93 8.15
CA GLU A 79 -17.69 -20.13 6.94
C GLU A 79 -16.72 -19.00 7.28
N VAL A 80 -15.46 -19.19 6.93
CA VAL A 80 -14.45 -18.16 7.14
C VAL A 80 -14.70 -17.10 6.07
N VAL A 81 -15.31 -16.00 6.49
CA VAL A 81 -15.49 -14.84 5.63
C VAL A 81 -14.16 -14.10 5.53
N GLU A 82 -13.52 -14.19 4.36
CA GLU A 82 -12.29 -13.47 4.03
C GLU A 82 -12.62 -12.11 3.40
N TYR A 83 -12.16 -11.03 4.02
CA TYR A 83 -12.36 -9.69 3.48
C TYR A 83 -11.15 -9.27 2.63
N THR A 84 -11.44 -8.84 1.41
CA THR A 84 -10.46 -8.32 0.45
C THR A 84 -10.82 -6.88 0.09
N LEU A 85 -9.81 -6.04 -0.06
CA LEU A 85 -9.94 -4.69 -0.62
C LEU A 85 -9.25 -4.58 -1.98
N GLU A 86 -9.82 -3.76 -2.84
CA GLU A 86 -9.26 -3.41 -4.14
C GLU A 86 -9.10 -1.89 -4.27
N TRP A 87 -7.89 -1.46 -4.64
CA TRP A 87 -7.56 -0.06 -4.89
C TRP A 87 -6.62 0.07 -6.10
N ASN A 88 -7.07 0.74 -7.15
CA ASN A 88 -6.28 0.99 -8.37
C ASN A 88 -5.54 -0.26 -8.91
N GLY A 89 -6.20 -1.42 -8.90
CA GLY A 89 -5.63 -2.70 -9.35
C GLY A 89 -4.74 -3.42 -8.32
N ILE A 90 -4.58 -2.87 -7.11
CA ILE A 90 -3.93 -3.52 -5.97
C ILE A 90 -4.99 -4.19 -5.13
N SER A 91 -4.90 -5.51 -4.99
CA SER A 91 -5.70 -6.29 -4.05
C SER A 91 -4.89 -6.60 -2.79
N ALA A 92 -5.51 -6.34 -1.62
CA ALA A 92 -4.96 -6.61 -0.30
C ALA A 92 -6.01 -7.30 0.58
N ARG A 93 -5.57 -8.16 1.50
CA ARG A 93 -6.43 -8.87 2.44
C ARG A 93 -6.50 -8.09 3.75
N VAL A 94 -7.69 -8.04 4.35
CA VAL A 94 -7.87 -7.53 5.71
C VAL A 94 -7.50 -8.66 6.69
N ILE A 95 -6.48 -8.42 7.52
CA ILE A 95 -6.00 -9.36 8.54
C ILE A 95 -6.80 -9.21 9.83
N ARG A 96 -7.09 -7.96 10.22
CA ARG A 96 -7.85 -7.65 11.43
C ARG A 96 -8.86 -6.55 11.11
N PRO A 97 -10.15 -6.89 11.01
CA PRO A 97 -11.21 -5.90 10.89
C PRO A 97 -11.52 -5.24 12.25
N ASP A 98 -12.21 -4.09 12.20
CA ASP A 98 -12.90 -3.44 13.32
C ASP A 98 -12.07 -3.13 14.58
N VAL A 99 -10.86 -2.60 14.39
CA VAL A 99 -10.07 -2.11 15.54
C VAL A 99 -10.59 -0.72 15.94
N GLU A 100 -11.30 -0.67 17.06
CA GLU A 100 -11.82 0.57 17.64
C GLU A 100 -10.69 1.55 17.99
N CYS A 101 -10.89 2.82 17.60
CA CYS A 101 -9.99 3.94 17.86
C CYS A 101 -10.80 5.14 18.36
N VAL A 102 -10.13 6.10 19.00
CA VAL A 102 -10.78 7.29 19.60
C VAL A 102 -11.63 8.08 18.60
N ASN A 103 -11.22 8.11 17.33
CA ASN A 103 -11.87 8.87 16.26
C ASN A 103 -12.22 7.98 15.06
N GLY A 104 -12.52 6.70 15.29
CA GLY A 104 -13.05 5.83 14.25
C GLY A 104 -12.62 4.38 14.32
N VAL A 105 -12.67 3.70 13.18
CA VAL A 105 -12.38 2.27 13.05
C VAL A 105 -11.19 2.05 12.11
N VAL A 106 -10.29 1.16 12.52
CA VAL A 106 -9.10 0.78 11.73
C VAL A 106 -9.21 -0.67 11.27
N HIS A 107 -9.03 -0.87 9.96
CA HIS A 107 -8.92 -2.19 9.35
C HIS A 107 -7.47 -2.45 8.97
N VAL A 108 -6.85 -3.49 9.56
CA VAL A 108 -5.45 -3.85 9.31
C VAL A 108 -5.34 -4.72 8.07
N ILE A 109 -4.47 -4.32 7.14
CA ILE A 109 -4.29 -4.98 5.84
C ILE A 109 -2.89 -5.56 5.68
N ASP A 110 -2.75 -6.58 4.85
CA ASP A 110 -1.49 -7.29 4.62
C ASP A 110 -0.55 -6.59 3.62
N LYS A 111 -1.08 -5.71 2.77
CA LYS A 111 -0.33 -5.06 1.69
C LYS A 111 -0.50 -3.55 1.71
N VAL A 112 0.59 -2.84 1.41
CA VAL A 112 0.58 -1.38 1.32
C VAL A 112 -0.01 -0.93 -0.02
N LEU A 113 -0.98 -0.02 0.00
CA LEU A 113 -1.52 0.58 -1.22
C LEU A 113 -0.62 1.75 -1.68
N MET A 114 0.30 1.48 -2.60
CA MET A 114 1.22 2.47 -3.18
C MET A 114 1.00 2.63 -4.69
N ALA A 115 0.93 3.88 -5.17
CA ALA A 115 0.96 4.19 -6.60
C ALA A 115 2.36 4.65 -7.04
N ARG A 116 2.66 4.56 -8.35
CA ARG A 116 3.96 5.03 -8.90
C ARG A 116 4.29 6.48 -8.53
N ARG A 117 3.28 7.35 -8.44
CA ARG A 117 3.44 8.77 -8.06
C ARG A 117 3.89 9.00 -6.61
N ASP A 118 3.92 7.94 -5.81
CA ASP A 118 4.27 7.99 -4.38
C ASP A 118 5.76 7.75 -4.18
N VAL A 119 6.41 7.18 -5.20
CA VAL A 119 7.83 6.92 -5.22
C VAL A 119 8.52 8.11 -5.90
N THR A 120 9.01 9.05 -5.11
CA THR A 120 9.96 10.04 -5.60
C THR A 120 11.34 9.38 -5.66
N VAL A 121 11.76 8.99 -6.86
CA VAL A 121 13.16 8.64 -7.08
C VAL A 121 13.94 9.95 -7.10
N ILE A 122 14.67 10.22 -6.02
CA ILE A 122 15.75 11.21 -6.09
C ILE A 122 16.80 10.54 -6.97
N SER A 123 16.77 10.80 -8.28
CA SER A 123 17.93 10.53 -9.13
C SER A 123 19.06 11.34 -8.54
N GLY A 124 19.95 10.67 -7.79
CA GLY A 124 21.22 11.26 -7.40
C GLY A 124 21.84 11.85 -8.65
N SER A 125 22.13 13.15 -8.59
CA SER A 125 22.62 13.97 -9.69
C SER A 125 23.56 13.15 -10.56
N ALA A 126 23.09 12.68 -11.73
CA ALA A 126 23.96 12.05 -12.68
C ALA A 126 24.91 13.15 -13.12
N THR A 127 26.14 13.15 -12.58
CA THR A 127 27.22 13.98 -13.10
C THR A 127 27.26 13.70 -14.59
N SER A 128 26.81 14.67 -15.38
CA SER A 128 26.68 14.47 -16.82
C SER A 128 28.06 14.10 -17.35
N THR A 129 28.11 13.18 -18.32
CA THR A 129 29.36 12.79 -18.98
C THR A 129 30.14 14.02 -19.50
N ALA A 130 29.43 15.11 -19.80
CA ALA A 130 29.99 16.42 -20.11
C ALA A 130 30.89 17.00 -18.99
N THR A 131 30.50 16.93 -17.72
CA THR A 131 31.32 17.43 -16.60
C THR A 131 32.56 16.54 -16.37
N ALA A 132 32.44 15.23 -16.56
CA ALA A 132 33.58 14.31 -16.47
C ALA A 132 34.62 14.54 -17.59
N LEU A 133 34.17 14.76 -18.83
CA LEU A 133 35.05 15.11 -19.95
C LEU A 133 35.70 16.49 -19.78
N ALA A 134 34.96 17.48 -19.29
CA ALA A 134 35.49 18.82 -19.05
C ALA A 134 36.58 18.84 -17.97
N THR A 135 36.41 18.09 -16.88
CA THR A 135 37.42 17.99 -15.82
C THR A 135 38.67 17.24 -16.30
N LEU A 136 38.50 16.13 -17.05
CA LEU A 136 39.64 15.41 -17.63
C LEU A 136 40.41 16.30 -18.62
N ALA A 137 39.73 16.99 -19.52
CA ALA A 137 40.36 17.92 -20.48
C ALA A 137 41.10 19.05 -19.76
N ALA A 138 40.50 19.65 -18.71
CA ALA A 138 41.14 20.69 -17.92
C ALA A 138 42.42 20.19 -17.23
N THR A 139 42.41 18.97 -16.66
CA THR A 139 43.61 18.39 -16.05
C THR A 139 44.71 18.10 -17.07
N PHE A 140 44.34 17.63 -18.28
CA PHE A 140 45.30 17.37 -19.35
C PHE A 140 45.96 18.66 -19.86
N VAL A 141 45.18 19.71 -20.06
CA VAL A 141 45.69 21.03 -20.48
C VAL A 141 46.62 21.61 -19.41
N ALA A 142 46.22 21.56 -18.13
CA ALA A 142 47.06 22.03 -17.03
C ALA A 142 48.40 21.26 -16.97
N PHE A 143 48.37 19.94 -17.16
CA PHE A 143 49.57 19.11 -17.18
C PHE A 143 50.47 19.40 -18.39
N ALA A 144 49.90 19.64 -19.58
CA ALA A 144 50.64 20.01 -20.77
C ALA A 144 51.34 21.37 -20.60
N VAL A 145 50.62 22.37 -20.08
CA VAL A 145 51.16 23.72 -19.80
C VAL A 145 52.28 23.66 -18.77
N ALA A 146 52.10 22.88 -17.69
CA ALA A 146 53.14 22.68 -16.69
C ALA A 146 54.42 22.06 -17.29
N ARG A 147 54.27 21.08 -18.19
CA ARG A 147 55.40 20.46 -18.91
C ARG A 147 56.12 21.41 -19.86
N THR A 148 55.42 22.35 -20.49
CA THR A 148 56.03 23.34 -21.39
C THR A 148 56.74 24.46 -20.65
N LEU A 149 56.31 24.80 -19.43
CA LEU A 149 56.94 25.82 -18.60
C LEU A 149 58.13 25.29 -17.79
N SER A 150 58.21 23.97 -17.57
CA SER A 150 59.31 23.33 -16.85
C SER A 150 60.51 22.96 -17.73
N ARG A 151 60.57 23.42 -18.98
CA ARG A 151 61.61 23.11 -19.96
C ARG A 151 62.22 24.40 -20.50
#